data_AF-A0A2T0QZQ5-F1
#
_entry.id   AF-A0A2T0QZQ5-F1
#
_cell.length_a   1.000
_cell.length_b   1.000
_cell.length_c   1.000
_cell.angle_alpha   90.00
_cell.angle_beta   90.00
_cell.angle_gamma   90.00
#
_symmetry.space_group_name_H-M   'P 1'
#
loop_
_entity.id
_entity.type
_entity.pdbx_description
1 polymer ?
#
loop_
_entity_poly.entity_id
_entity_poly.type
_entity_poly.pdbx_seq_one_letter_code
_entity_poly.pdbx_strand_id
1 'polypeptide(L)'
;MRGRAVVAAAALLVGGTVATAGTASAAECLQQPVQARYDQLGGAAGKLGGTAGCEQPTATGSFATFRNGAIYFSPGSGAWDVSGSFRDLWASTGWENGFLHYPTSGENPAGAGGVYQQYQGGTLYWSPSTGAHSVSGAFAQLFGSLGWENGFLGYPTSQEVPIRGGVFQLFQGGVAYWSPATGAHTVSGSFRDLYGRFGFENGCLGYPATQELPSVASGVYQRFQGGTAYWSPTTGAHALCGDLLAAYGSTGYEGGSLGYPTSDEYAIAGGRRVDFQGGYVEWSSATGARVNQQIAAAPTPPVTTPPSTGVYYANCTAVWNAIGRPIRSGEPGYRPGLDSDHDGVGCENDPR
;
A
#
# COMPACT_ATOMS: atom_id res chain seq x y z
N MET A 1 -29.09 -104.16 -42.56
CA MET A 1 -29.08 -102.69 -42.54
C MET A 1 -27.79 -102.25 -41.84
N ARG A 2 -26.68 -102.02 -42.58
CA ARG A 2 -26.01 -100.71 -42.76
C ARG A 2 -26.05 -99.85 -41.47
N GLY A 3 -24.99 -99.43 -40.79
CA GLY A 3 -23.54 -99.38 -41.05
C GLY A 3 -22.99 -97.99 -40.70
N ARG A 4 -21.75 -97.93 -40.19
CA ARG A 4 -20.82 -96.76 -40.10
C ARG A 4 -21.11 -95.70 -39.01
N ALA A 5 -20.14 -94.98 -38.44
CA ALA A 5 -18.66 -95.00 -38.43
C ALA A 5 -18.19 -94.00 -37.35
N VAL A 6 -16.95 -94.20 -36.88
CA VAL A 6 -16.17 -93.22 -36.09
C VAL A 6 -15.81 -92.02 -36.97
N VAL A 7 -15.92 -90.80 -36.44
CA VAL A 7 -15.23 -89.61 -36.98
C VAL A 7 -14.67 -88.80 -35.80
N ALA A 8 -13.36 -88.58 -35.85
CA ALA A 8 -12.62 -87.65 -35.00
C ALA A 8 -12.89 -86.20 -35.44
N ALA A 9 -12.95 -85.27 -34.48
CA ALA A 9 -12.88 -83.84 -34.76
C ALA A 9 -11.64 -83.26 -34.06
N ALA A 10 -10.79 -82.66 -34.88
CA ALA A 10 -9.49 -82.09 -34.55
C ALA A 10 -9.60 -80.81 -33.72
N ALA A 11 -8.55 -80.54 -32.95
CA ALA A 11 -8.32 -79.29 -32.25
C ALA A 11 -8.13 -78.11 -33.24
N LEU A 12 -8.78 -76.98 -32.97
CA LEU A 12 -8.29 -75.67 -33.37
C LEU A 12 -7.96 -74.86 -32.12
N LEU A 13 -6.66 -74.74 -31.85
CA LEU A 13 -6.10 -73.69 -31.00
C LEU A 13 -6.30 -72.36 -31.73
N VAL A 14 -7.39 -71.65 -31.43
CA VAL A 14 -7.45 -70.22 -31.75
C VAL A 14 -6.61 -69.52 -30.69
N GLY A 15 -5.38 -69.16 -31.08
CA GLY A 15 -4.57 -68.21 -30.35
C GLY A 15 -5.32 -66.89 -30.27
N GLY A 16 -6.08 -66.70 -29.18
CA GLY A 16 -6.57 -65.39 -28.79
C GLY A 16 -5.35 -64.55 -28.45
N THR A 17 -5.00 -63.63 -29.34
CA THR A 17 -4.17 -62.50 -28.98
C THR A 17 -4.86 -61.82 -27.81
N VAL A 18 -4.27 -61.94 -26.61
CA VAL A 18 -4.59 -61.03 -25.52
C VAL A 18 -4.20 -59.66 -26.05
N ALA A 19 -5.19 -58.87 -26.45
CA ALA A 19 -4.99 -57.45 -26.65
C ALA A 19 -4.51 -56.90 -25.32
N THR A 20 -3.20 -56.69 -25.19
CA THR A 20 -2.67 -55.81 -24.18
C THR A 20 -3.41 -54.50 -24.37
N ALA A 21 -4.22 -54.10 -23.39
CA ALA A 21 -4.81 -52.78 -23.35
C ALA A 21 -3.67 -51.78 -23.50
N GLY A 22 -3.53 -51.24 -24.71
CA GLY A 22 -2.55 -50.21 -24.99
C GLY A 22 -2.89 -49.05 -24.06
N THR A 23 -1.91 -48.62 -23.27
CA THR A 23 -1.96 -47.29 -22.68
C THR A 23 -2.15 -46.32 -23.84
N ALA A 24 -3.36 -45.79 -24.02
CA ALA A 24 -3.60 -44.69 -24.95
C ALA A 24 -2.51 -43.66 -24.65
N SER A 25 -1.60 -43.48 -25.60
CA SER A 25 -0.50 -42.54 -25.39
C SER A 25 -1.12 -41.15 -25.21
N ALA A 26 -0.54 -40.28 -24.38
CA ALA A 26 -1.05 -38.93 -24.19
C ALA A 26 -1.33 -38.20 -25.53
N ALA A 27 -0.62 -38.57 -26.59
CA ALA A 27 -0.77 -38.06 -27.95
C ALA A 27 -2.16 -38.32 -28.60
N GLU A 28 -2.94 -39.31 -28.15
CA GLU A 28 -4.30 -39.53 -28.69
C GLU A 28 -5.38 -38.79 -27.89
N CYS A 29 -5.03 -38.27 -26.71
CA CYS A 29 -5.94 -37.80 -25.68
C CYS A 29 -5.90 -36.26 -25.50
N LEU A 30 -4.85 -35.62 -26.03
CA LEU A 30 -4.65 -34.17 -26.01
C LEU A 30 -4.65 -33.63 -27.44
N GLN A 31 -5.31 -32.50 -27.64
CA GLN A 31 -5.33 -31.74 -28.89
C GLN A 31 -4.33 -30.59 -28.82
N GLN A 32 -3.98 -30.04 -29.98
CA GLN A 32 -3.26 -28.76 -29.99
C GLN A 32 -4.23 -27.63 -29.63
N PRO A 33 -3.83 -26.65 -28.79
CA PRO A 33 -2.48 -26.38 -28.29
C PRO A 33 -2.13 -26.99 -26.91
N VAL A 34 -3.04 -27.73 -26.28
CA VAL A 34 -2.80 -28.35 -24.95
C VAL A 34 -1.62 -29.33 -24.99
N GLN A 35 -1.54 -30.18 -26.02
CA GLN A 35 -0.43 -31.12 -26.24
C GLN A 35 0.92 -30.39 -26.32
N ALA A 36 1.03 -29.30 -27.11
CA ALA A 36 2.27 -28.54 -27.19
C ALA A 36 2.70 -27.96 -25.83
N ARG A 37 1.76 -27.45 -25.03
CA ARG A 37 2.10 -26.95 -23.68
C ARG A 37 2.56 -28.09 -22.77
N TYR A 38 1.91 -29.25 -22.84
CA TYR A 38 2.32 -30.41 -22.04
C TYR A 38 3.73 -30.89 -22.40
N ASP A 39 4.08 -30.92 -23.69
CA ASP A 39 5.42 -31.28 -24.16
C ASP A 39 6.47 -30.25 -23.73
N GLN A 40 6.15 -28.95 -23.80
CA GLN A 40 7.03 -27.87 -23.28
C GLN A 40 7.34 -28.03 -21.80
N LEU A 41 6.44 -28.64 -21.02
CA LEU A 41 6.60 -28.88 -19.59
C LEU A 41 7.28 -30.22 -19.29
N GLY A 42 7.73 -30.97 -20.30
CA GLY A 42 8.42 -32.25 -20.17
C GLY A 42 7.50 -33.48 -20.19
N GLY A 43 6.23 -33.31 -20.59
CA GLY A 43 5.26 -34.39 -20.68
C GLY A 43 5.09 -35.16 -19.36
N ALA A 44 5.00 -36.49 -19.44
CA ALA A 44 4.75 -37.34 -18.28
C ALA A 44 5.88 -37.34 -17.23
N ALA A 45 7.11 -37.01 -17.63
CA ALA A 45 8.25 -36.83 -16.73
C ALA A 45 8.35 -35.41 -16.16
N GLY A 46 7.53 -34.50 -16.69
CA GLY A 46 7.45 -33.11 -16.30
C GLY A 46 6.68 -32.86 -15.01
N LYS A 47 6.57 -31.58 -14.64
CA LYS A 47 5.97 -31.15 -13.36
C LYS A 47 4.51 -31.57 -13.18
N LEU A 48 3.75 -31.67 -14.28
CA LEU A 48 2.34 -32.06 -14.25
C LEU A 48 2.14 -33.58 -14.07
N GLY A 49 3.16 -34.39 -14.38
CA GLY A 49 3.07 -35.85 -14.39
C GLY A 49 2.15 -36.37 -15.50
N GLY A 50 1.89 -37.68 -15.47
CA GLY A 50 1.04 -38.34 -16.46
C GLY A 50 -0.39 -37.80 -16.53
N THR A 51 -1.00 -37.90 -17.71
CA THR A 51 -2.40 -37.53 -17.98
C THR A 51 -3.35 -38.29 -17.05
N ALA A 52 -4.23 -37.56 -16.37
CA ALA A 52 -5.23 -38.08 -15.45
C ALA A 52 -6.64 -38.08 -16.06
N GLY A 53 -6.92 -37.17 -16.99
CA GLY A 53 -8.17 -37.13 -17.75
C GLY A 53 -7.97 -36.44 -19.10
N CYS A 54 -8.58 -37.01 -20.14
CA CYS A 54 -8.47 -36.48 -21.50
C CYS A 54 -9.11 -35.12 -21.66
N GLU A 55 -8.66 -34.41 -22.69
CA GLU A 55 -9.12 -33.06 -22.97
C GLU A 55 -10.65 -32.99 -23.13
N GLN A 56 -11.29 -32.12 -22.37
CA GLN A 56 -12.72 -31.87 -22.37
C GLN A 56 -12.99 -30.42 -22.79
N PRO A 57 -14.09 -30.15 -23.50
CA PRO A 57 -14.48 -28.78 -23.83
C PRO A 57 -14.95 -28.02 -22.59
N THR A 58 -14.72 -26.71 -22.60
CA THR A 58 -15.39 -25.72 -21.75
C THR A 58 -16.35 -24.89 -22.61
N ALA A 59 -16.96 -23.83 -22.06
CA ALA A 59 -17.84 -22.93 -22.83
C ALA A 59 -17.14 -22.25 -24.02
N THR A 60 -15.85 -21.93 -23.89
CA THR A 60 -15.09 -21.14 -24.87
C THR A 60 -13.74 -21.74 -25.25
N GLY A 61 -13.41 -22.92 -24.73
CA GLY A 61 -12.09 -23.52 -24.85
C GLY A 61 -12.09 -25.00 -24.45
N SER A 62 -11.00 -25.44 -23.85
CA SER A 62 -10.83 -26.83 -23.41
C SER A 62 -9.86 -26.94 -22.24
N PHE A 63 -9.87 -28.08 -21.56
CA PHE A 63 -8.88 -28.38 -20.54
C PHE A 63 -8.58 -29.87 -20.47
N ALA A 64 -7.37 -30.22 -20.08
CA ALA A 64 -6.98 -31.57 -19.72
C ALA A 64 -6.44 -31.60 -18.29
N THR A 65 -6.60 -32.74 -17.61
CA THR A 65 -6.11 -32.91 -16.24
C THR A 65 -4.94 -33.90 -16.20
N PHE A 66 -4.02 -33.62 -15.29
CA PHE A 66 -2.79 -34.38 -15.07
C PHE A 66 -2.68 -34.68 -13.58
N ARG A 67 -1.78 -35.59 -13.21
CA ARG A 67 -1.60 -36.01 -11.82
C ARG A 67 -1.44 -34.82 -10.85
N ASN A 68 -0.67 -33.81 -11.25
CA ASN A 68 -0.28 -32.68 -10.40
C ASN A 68 -0.85 -31.32 -10.84
N GLY A 69 -1.79 -31.29 -11.79
CA GLY A 69 -2.33 -30.02 -12.28
C GLY A 69 -3.25 -30.19 -13.48
N ALA A 70 -3.49 -29.10 -14.18
CA ALA A 70 -4.29 -29.07 -15.41
C ALA A 70 -3.65 -28.14 -16.42
N ILE A 71 -3.99 -28.31 -17.70
CA ILE A 71 -3.72 -27.31 -18.74
C ILE A 71 -5.06 -26.86 -19.28
N TYR A 72 -5.29 -25.55 -19.28
CA TYR A 72 -6.48 -24.91 -19.84
C TYR A 72 -6.10 -24.15 -21.09
N PHE A 73 -6.96 -24.24 -22.11
CA PHE A 73 -6.85 -23.51 -23.35
C PHE A 73 -8.08 -22.64 -23.58
N SER A 74 -7.87 -21.41 -24.04
CA SER A 74 -8.90 -20.64 -24.75
C SER A 74 -8.30 -20.00 -26.01
N PRO A 75 -9.10 -19.74 -27.06
CA PRO A 75 -8.64 -18.98 -28.23
C PRO A 75 -8.07 -17.60 -27.88
N GLY A 76 -8.58 -16.98 -26.81
CA GLY A 76 -8.18 -15.64 -26.38
C GLY A 76 -6.91 -15.59 -25.52
N SER A 77 -6.47 -16.70 -24.93
CA SER A 77 -5.32 -16.71 -24.02
C SER A 77 -4.24 -17.74 -24.33
N GLY A 78 -4.52 -18.77 -25.15
CA GLY A 78 -3.61 -19.88 -25.39
C GLY A 78 -3.71 -20.97 -24.30
N ALA A 79 -2.79 -21.94 -24.35
CA ALA A 79 -2.77 -23.08 -23.43
C ALA A 79 -1.78 -22.86 -22.27
N TRP A 80 -2.26 -22.90 -21.03
CA TRP A 80 -1.46 -22.66 -19.83
C TRP A 80 -1.74 -23.65 -18.73
N ASP A 81 -0.67 -24.06 -18.06
CA ASP A 81 -0.71 -24.96 -16.91
C ASP A 81 -1.10 -24.22 -15.62
N VAL A 82 -1.91 -24.88 -14.81
CA VAL A 82 -2.30 -24.45 -13.47
C VAL A 82 -2.04 -25.59 -12.49
N SER A 83 -1.39 -25.29 -11.37
CA SER A 83 -1.00 -26.28 -10.37
C SER A 83 -1.04 -25.72 -8.94
N GLY A 84 -0.95 -26.62 -7.96
CA GLY A 84 -0.79 -26.27 -6.55
C GLY A 84 -1.80 -25.25 -6.02
N SER A 85 -1.32 -24.35 -5.19
CA SER A 85 -2.15 -23.34 -4.51
C SER A 85 -2.83 -22.34 -5.47
N PHE A 86 -2.25 -22.08 -6.63
CA PHE A 86 -2.92 -21.26 -7.66
C PHE A 86 -4.10 -21.96 -8.29
N ARG A 87 -3.96 -23.26 -8.61
CA ARG A 87 -5.09 -24.06 -9.07
C ARG A 87 -6.18 -24.12 -8.00
N ASP A 88 -5.82 -24.35 -6.74
CA ASP A 88 -6.78 -24.47 -5.64
C ASP A 88 -7.53 -23.15 -5.40
N LEU A 89 -6.82 -22.02 -5.43
CA LEU A 89 -7.44 -20.70 -5.32
C LEU A 89 -8.36 -20.42 -6.51
N TRP A 90 -7.87 -20.62 -7.74
CA TRP A 90 -8.68 -20.39 -8.94
C TRP A 90 -9.94 -21.26 -8.96
N ALA A 91 -9.83 -22.52 -8.52
CA ALA A 91 -10.95 -23.42 -8.31
C ALA A 91 -11.99 -22.86 -7.35
N SER A 92 -11.54 -22.34 -6.20
CA SER A 92 -12.42 -21.74 -5.19
C SER A 92 -13.17 -20.51 -5.70
N THR A 93 -12.65 -19.86 -6.75
CA THR A 93 -13.24 -18.69 -7.40
C THR A 93 -14.09 -19.01 -8.63
N GLY A 94 -14.32 -20.30 -8.94
CA GLY A 94 -15.19 -20.72 -10.03
C GLY A 94 -14.47 -21.03 -11.36
N TRP A 95 -13.16 -21.28 -11.33
CA TRP A 95 -12.37 -21.65 -12.51
C TRP A 95 -12.51 -20.60 -13.64
N GLU A 96 -12.60 -21.03 -14.89
CA GLU A 96 -12.72 -20.17 -16.07
C GLU A 96 -14.06 -19.40 -16.14
N ASN A 97 -15.04 -19.83 -15.35
CA ASN A 97 -16.34 -19.18 -15.23
C ASN A 97 -16.35 -18.11 -14.12
N GLY A 98 -15.30 -18.07 -13.30
CA GLY A 98 -15.06 -17.06 -12.28
C GLY A 98 -14.56 -15.74 -12.86
N PHE A 99 -14.39 -14.75 -11.97
CA PHE A 99 -13.94 -13.40 -12.36
C PHE A 99 -12.53 -13.36 -12.96
N LEU A 100 -11.69 -14.36 -12.66
CA LEU A 100 -10.33 -14.46 -13.21
C LEU A 100 -10.33 -14.93 -14.68
N HIS A 101 -11.37 -15.65 -15.12
CA HIS A 101 -11.43 -16.32 -16.42
C HIS A 101 -10.22 -17.23 -16.67
N TYR A 102 -9.67 -17.28 -17.89
CA TYR A 102 -8.57 -18.18 -18.23
C TYR A 102 -7.20 -17.64 -17.80
N PRO A 103 -6.24 -18.53 -17.49
CA PRO A 103 -4.83 -18.14 -17.38
C PRO A 103 -4.30 -17.59 -18.71
N THR A 104 -3.40 -16.61 -18.61
CA THR A 104 -2.69 -15.96 -19.72
C THR A 104 -1.17 -16.18 -19.63
N SER A 105 -0.69 -16.81 -18.55
CA SER A 105 0.70 -17.20 -18.37
C SER A 105 0.80 -18.51 -17.58
N GLY A 106 1.98 -19.12 -17.58
CA GLY A 106 2.37 -20.07 -16.53
C GLY A 106 2.75 -19.33 -15.24
N GLU A 107 3.19 -20.08 -14.24
CA GLU A 107 3.81 -19.54 -13.03
C GLU A 107 5.17 -18.87 -13.34
N ASN A 108 5.34 -17.61 -12.92
CA ASN A 108 6.55 -16.82 -13.11
C ASN A 108 7.15 -16.40 -11.76
N PRO A 109 8.49 -16.33 -11.62
CA PRO A 109 9.13 -15.83 -10.41
C PRO A 109 8.75 -14.36 -10.11
N ALA A 110 8.67 -14.04 -8.83
CA ALA A 110 8.38 -12.72 -8.28
C ALA A 110 9.38 -12.34 -7.19
N GLY A 111 9.36 -11.08 -6.73
CA GLY A 111 10.26 -10.57 -5.68
C GLY A 111 10.23 -11.40 -4.38
N ALA A 112 11.33 -11.41 -3.62
CA ALA A 112 11.42 -12.10 -2.33
C ALA A 112 11.04 -13.61 -2.33
N GLY A 113 11.30 -14.30 -3.45
CA GLY A 113 11.05 -15.74 -3.58
C GLY A 113 9.58 -16.13 -3.76
N GLY A 114 8.73 -15.16 -4.11
CA GLY A 114 7.35 -15.44 -4.51
C GLY A 114 7.22 -15.83 -5.97
N VAL A 115 5.98 -16.09 -6.36
CA VAL A 115 5.56 -16.51 -7.70
C VAL A 115 4.27 -15.79 -8.04
N TYR A 116 4.05 -15.48 -9.31
CA TYR A 116 2.75 -15.01 -9.78
C TYR A 116 2.30 -15.76 -11.04
N GLN A 117 1.00 -15.77 -11.28
CA GLN A 117 0.41 -16.27 -12.52
C GLN A 117 -0.68 -15.31 -12.98
N GLN A 118 -0.64 -14.92 -14.25
CA GLN A 118 -1.59 -13.99 -14.84
C GLN A 118 -2.80 -14.73 -15.39
N TYR A 119 -3.95 -14.10 -15.23
CA TYR A 119 -5.25 -14.49 -15.74
C TYR A 119 -5.87 -13.28 -16.46
N GLN A 120 -6.89 -13.51 -17.29
CA GLN A 120 -7.52 -12.41 -18.03
C GLN A 120 -8.16 -11.37 -17.09
N GLY A 121 -8.69 -11.81 -15.95
CA GLY A 121 -9.36 -10.94 -14.96
C GLY A 121 -8.47 -10.43 -13.83
N GLY A 122 -7.22 -10.88 -13.71
CA GLY A 122 -6.34 -10.49 -12.62
C GLY A 122 -5.09 -11.34 -12.52
N THR A 123 -4.37 -11.24 -11.39
CA THR A 123 -3.14 -11.99 -11.16
C THR A 123 -3.23 -12.70 -9.83
N LEU A 124 -2.84 -13.98 -9.81
CA LEU A 124 -2.61 -14.71 -8.57
C LEU A 124 -1.16 -14.51 -8.15
N TYR A 125 -0.95 -14.16 -6.88
CA TYR A 125 0.36 -14.01 -6.25
C TYR A 125 0.50 -15.01 -5.13
N TRP A 126 1.70 -15.55 -4.96
CA TRP A 126 2.07 -16.40 -3.83
C TRP A 126 3.42 -15.97 -3.25
N SER A 127 3.54 -15.98 -1.93
CA SER A 127 4.84 -15.95 -1.27
C SER A 127 4.88 -16.90 -0.06
N PRO A 128 6.07 -17.30 0.41
CA PRO A 128 6.19 -18.19 1.56
C PRO A 128 5.49 -17.67 2.83
N SER A 129 5.38 -16.34 2.98
CA SER A 129 4.80 -15.70 4.16
C SER A 129 3.31 -15.39 4.03
N THR A 130 2.74 -15.37 2.82
CA THR A 130 1.36 -14.93 2.60
C THR A 130 0.44 -16.02 2.04
N GLY A 131 0.97 -17.05 1.39
CA GLY A 131 0.16 -17.99 0.63
C GLY A 131 -0.37 -17.36 -0.66
N ALA A 132 -1.34 -18.03 -1.31
CA ALA A 132 -1.87 -17.59 -2.61
C ALA A 132 -3.04 -16.62 -2.45
N HIS A 133 -3.01 -15.47 -3.12
CA HIS A 133 -4.09 -14.49 -3.17
C HIS A 133 -4.24 -13.85 -4.56
N SER A 134 -5.46 -13.49 -4.94
CA SER A 134 -5.72 -12.78 -6.20
C SER A 134 -5.66 -11.26 -6.00
N VAL A 135 -5.15 -10.53 -6.99
CA VAL A 135 -5.32 -9.07 -7.10
C VAL A 135 -5.95 -8.77 -8.46
N SER A 136 -7.07 -8.05 -8.48
CA SER A 136 -7.87 -7.88 -9.70
C SER A 136 -8.42 -6.47 -9.88
N GLY A 137 -9.00 -6.20 -11.06
CA GLY A 137 -9.71 -4.96 -11.35
C GLY A 137 -8.95 -3.68 -10.97
N ALA A 138 -9.61 -2.81 -10.22
CA ALA A 138 -9.04 -1.53 -9.79
C ALA A 138 -7.85 -1.71 -8.82
N PHE A 139 -7.83 -2.79 -8.03
CA PHE A 139 -6.68 -3.09 -7.17
C PHE A 139 -5.46 -3.53 -7.97
N ALA A 140 -5.62 -4.29 -9.05
CA ALA A 140 -4.51 -4.65 -9.93
C ALA A 140 -3.87 -3.40 -10.57
N GLN A 141 -4.69 -2.44 -11.01
CA GLN A 141 -4.23 -1.17 -11.56
C GLN A 141 -3.47 -0.34 -10.53
N LEU A 142 -4.05 -0.18 -9.33
CA LEU A 142 -3.41 0.52 -8.22
C LEU A 142 -2.09 -0.14 -7.82
N PHE A 143 -2.11 -1.45 -7.58
CA PHE A 143 -0.94 -2.21 -7.17
C PHE A 143 0.19 -2.10 -8.18
N GLY A 144 -0.11 -2.17 -9.48
CA GLY A 144 0.87 -1.95 -10.54
C GLY A 144 1.47 -0.55 -10.55
N SER A 145 0.65 0.49 -10.33
CA SER A 145 1.16 1.87 -10.22
C SER A 145 2.10 2.10 -9.04
N LEU A 146 2.00 1.23 -8.02
CA LEU A 146 2.80 1.29 -6.79
C LEU A 146 4.01 0.35 -6.81
N GLY A 147 4.31 -0.30 -7.95
CA GLY A 147 5.47 -1.18 -8.11
C GLY A 147 5.22 -2.65 -7.77
N TRP A 148 3.95 -3.09 -7.78
CA TRP A 148 3.53 -4.46 -7.46
C TRP A 148 4.14 -4.95 -6.14
N GLU A 149 4.54 -6.22 -6.06
CA GLU A 149 5.08 -6.85 -4.85
C GLU A 149 6.45 -6.30 -4.44
N ASN A 150 7.12 -5.56 -5.33
CA ASN A 150 8.38 -4.87 -5.05
C ASN A 150 8.15 -3.47 -4.47
N GLY A 151 6.91 -2.98 -4.53
CA GLY A 151 6.48 -1.73 -3.92
C GLY A 151 6.25 -1.85 -2.41
N PHE A 152 5.92 -0.73 -1.77
CA PHE A 152 5.76 -0.67 -0.32
C PHE A 152 4.61 -1.56 0.21
N LEU A 153 3.62 -1.88 -0.63
CA LEU A 153 2.52 -2.77 -0.24
C LEU A 153 2.99 -4.22 -0.03
N GLY A 154 4.02 -4.67 -0.75
CA GLY A 154 4.42 -6.08 -0.75
C GLY A 154 3.32 -7.00 -1.28
N TYR A 155 3.29 -8.23 -0.78
CA TYR A 155 2.32 -9.24 -1.22
C TYR A 155 0.92 -9.02 -0.63
N PRO A 156 -0.16 -9.40 -1.36
CA PRO A 156 -1.49 -9.52 -0.77
C PRO A 156 -1.51 -10.56 0.36
N THR A 157 -2.32 -10.30 1.38
CA THR A 157 -2.48 -11.17 2.58
C THR A 157 -3.93 -11.63 2.77
N SER A 158 -4.83 -11.15 1.92
CA SER A 158 -6.23 -11.56 1.85
C SER A 158 -6.70 -11.61 0.41
N GLN A 159 -7.81 -12.29 0.16
CA GLN A 159 -8.64 -12.01 -1.01
C GLN A 159 -9.28 -10.62 -0.87
N GLU A 160 -9.94 -10.17 -1.93
CA GLU A 160 -10.79 -8.98 -1.89
C GLU A 160 -12.01 -9.25 -0.98
N VAL A 161 -12.25 -8.35 -0.01
CA VAL A 161 -13.31 -8.47 1.00
C VAL A 161 -14.36 -7.39 0.75
N PRO A 162 -15.60 -7.76 0.38
CA PRO A 162 -16.70 -6.81 0.25
C PRO A 162 -17.04 -6.17 1.61
N ILE A 163 -17.23 -4.86 1.60
CA ILE A 163 -17.65 -4.06 2.74
C ILE A 163 -18.77 -3.10 2.32
N ARG A 164 -19.31 -2.34 3.28
CA ARG A 164 -20.45 -1.44 3.01
C ARG A 164 -20.08 -0.37 1.98
N GLY A 165 -20.61 -0.51 0.76
CA GLY A 165 -20.42 0.47 -0.32
C GLY A 165 -19.05 0.40 -1.00
N GLY A 166 -18.30 -0.69 -0.80
CA GLY A 166 -16.96 -0.84 -1.35
C GLY A 166 -16.34 -2.20 -1.09
N VAL A 167 -15.04 -2.27 -1.30
CA VAL A 167 -14.22 -3.48 -1.14
C VAL A 167 -12.89 -3.07 -0.53
N PHE A 168 -12.27 -3.92 0.26
CA PHE A 168 -10.86 -3.74 0.63
C PHE A 168 -10.05 -5.00 0.41
N GLN A 169 -8.74 -4.85 0.35
CA GLN A 169 -7.79 -5.95 0.33
C GLN A 169 -6.58 -5.62 1.20
N LEU A 170 -6.16 -6.58 2.02
CA LEU A 170 -4.99 -6.45 2.88
C LEU A 170 -3.73 -6.82 2.11
N PHE A 171 -2.69 -6.03 2.30
CA PHE A 171 -1.32 -6.27 1.84
C PHE A 171 -0.38 -6.23 3.05
N GLN A 172 0.85 -6.72 2.88
CA GLN A 172 1.85 -6.70 3.95
C GLN A 172 2.10 -5.28 4.49
N GLY A 173 2.21 -4.29 3.61
CA GLY A 173 2.54 -2.91 3.94
C GLY A 173 1.35 -1.97 4.09
N GLY A 174 0.11 -2.41 3.85
CA GLY A 174 -1.04 -1.52 3.87
C GLY A 174 -2.35 -2.19 3.52
N VAL A 175 -3.38 -1.37 3.31
CA VAL A 175 -4.72 -1.83 2.91
C VAL A 175 -5.14 -1.04 1.68
N ALA A 176 -5.57 -1.71 0.62
CA ALA A 176 -6.23 -1.06 -0.51
C ALA A 176 -7.73 -1.04 -0.26
N TYR A 177 -8.37 0.11 -0.48
CA TYR A 177 -9.82 0.28 -0.42
C TYR A 177 -10.32 0.76 -1.78
N TRP A 178 -11.51 0.31 -2.17
CA TRP A 178 -12.20 0.79 -3.36
C TRP A 178 -13.64 1.14 -3.01
N SER A 179 -14.12 2.26 -3.55
CA SER A 179 -15.55 2.58 -3.60
C SER A 179 -15.92 3.12 -4.99
N PRO A 180 -17.19 3.06 -5.41
CA PRO A 180 -17.63 3.66 -6.67
C PRO A 180 -17.35 5.18 -6.75
N ALA A 181 -17.32 5.86 -5.61
CA ALA A 181 -17.16 7.32 -5.55
C ALA A 181 -15.70 7.77 -5.57
N THR A 182 -14.77 6.96 -5.05
CA THR A 182 -13.36 7.35 -4.91
C THR A 182 -12.39 6.54 -5.76
N GLY A 183 -12.79 5.38 -6.27
CA GLY A 183 -11.85 4.45 -6.89
C GLY A 183 -10.92 3.81 -5.86
N ALA A 184 -9.80 3.25 -6.32
CA ALA A 184 -8.89 2.46 -5.48
C ALA A 184 -7.78 3.32 -4.85
N HIS A 185 -7.68 3.31 -3.52
CA HIS A 185 -6.64 4.01 -2.77
C HIS A 185 -6.10 3.19 -1.60
N THR A 186 -4.82 3.40 -1.28
CA THR A 186 -4.18 2.72 -0.15
C THR A 186 -4.31 3.53 1.13
N VAL A 187 -4.38 2.86 2.28
CA VAL A 187 -4.15 3.44 3.60
C VAL A 187 -3.08 2.60 4.28
N SER A 188 -2.02 3.23 4.79
CA SER A 188 -0.85 2.53 5.34
C SER A 188 -0.26 3.26 6.56
N GLY A 189 0.71 2.62 7.22
CA GLY A 189 1.42 3.19 8.36
C GLY A 189 0.52 3.82 9.42
N SER A 190 0.91 4.99 9.93
CA SER A 190 0.17 5.74 10.95
C SER A 190 -1.24 6.13 10.53
N PHE A 191 -1.50 6.30 9.23
CA PHE A 191 -2.84 6.57 8.73
C PHE A 191 -3.77 5.37 8.81
N ARG A 192 -3.24 4.13 8.73
CA ARG A 192 -4.05 2.93 8.97
C ARG A 192 -4.55 2.88 10.41
N ASP A 193 -3.66 3.14 11.37
CA ASP A 193 -4.03 3.13 12.80
C ASP A 193 -5.01 4.25 13.11
N LEU A 194 -4.77 5.46 12.57
CA LEU A 194 -5.70 6.57 12.68
C LEU A 194 -7.07 6.23 12.07
N TYR A 195 -7.10 5.65 10.88
CA TYR A 195 -8.36 5.34 10.21
C TYR A 195 -9.19 4.35 11.02
N GLY A 196 -8.54 3.39 11.68
CA GLY A 196 -9.19 2.51 12.65
C GLY A 196 -9.76 3.23 13.88
N ARG A 197 -9.02 4.17 14.48
CA ARG A 197 -9.52 5.01 15.59
C ARG A 197 -10.75 5.83 15.20
N PHE A 198 -10.83 6.24 13.93
CA PHE A 198 -11.95 7.01 13.39
C PHE A 198 -13.11 6.15 12.87
N GLY A 199 -13.07 4.82 13.03
CA GLY A 199 -14.15 3.92 12.65
C GLY A 199 -14.14 3.45 11.19
N PHE A 200 -12.98 3.50 10.54
CA PHE A 200 -12.75 3.12 9.14
C PHE A 200 -13.76 3.81 8.20
N GLU A 201 -14.27 3.10 7.19
CA GLU A 201 -15.17 3.63 6.17
C GLU A 201 -16.56 4.01 6.73
N ASN A 202 -16.88 3.52 7.93
CA ASN A 202 -18.13 3.87 8.63
C ASN A 202 -17.99 5.14 9.47
N GLY A 203 -16.76 5.65 9.61
CA GLY A 203 -16.43 6.87 10.32
C GLY A 203 -16.70 8.14 9.52
N CYS A 204 -16.41 9.29 10.14
CA CYS A 204 -16.56 10.59 9.48
C CYS A 204 -15.62 10.79 8.28
N LEU A 205 -14.52 10.03 8.21
CA LEU A 205 -13.60 10.07 7.08
C LEU A 205 -14.22 9.44 5.83
N GLY A 206 -14.97 8.35 5.95
CA GLY A 206 -15.42 7.56 4.79
C GLY A 206 -14.23 6.97 4.03
N TYR A 207 -14.42 6.61 2.77
CA TYR A 207 -13.38 5.98 1.95
C TYR A 207 -12.22 6.93 1.62
N PRO A 208 -10.98 6.42 1.47
CA PRO A 208 -9.86 7.21 0.97
C PRO A 208 -10.14 7.69 -0.45
N ALA A 209 -9.75 8.94 -0.72
CA ALA A 209 -9.98 9.65 -1.99
C ALA A 209 -8.69 10.09 -2.70
N THR A 210 -7.54 9.94 -2.04
CA THR A 210 -6.21 10.12 -2.63
C THR A 210 -5.28 9.02 -2.11
N GLN A 211 -4.12 8.84 -2.76
CA GLN A 211 -2.99 8.26 -2.05
C GLN A 211 -2.49 9.23 -0.97
N GLU A 212 -1.53 8.79 -0.17
CA GLU A 212 -0.73 9.68 0.68
C GLU A 212 0.02 10.69 -0.20
N LEU A 213 -0.11 11.97 0.13
CA LEU A 213 0.48 13.09 -0.61
C LEU A 213 1.44 13.87 0.29
N PRO A 214 2.58 14.35 -0.24
CA PRO A 214 3.47 15.22 0.50
C PRO A 214 2.80 16.57 0.80
N SER A 215 3.05 17.09 1.99
CA SER A 215 2.67 18.45 2.38
C SER A 215 3.79 19.45 2.13
N VAL A 216 3.42 20.71 1.84
CA VAL A 216 4.33 21.85 1.76
C VAL A 216 4.96 22.21 3.11
N ALA A 217 4.34 21.83 4.23
CA ALA A 217 4.78 22.17 5.58
C ALA A 217 5.65 21.08 6.23
N SER A 218 6.28 20.21 5.43
CA SER A 218 7.02 19.02 5.89
C SER A 218 6.14 18.01 6.64
N GLY A 219 5.80 16.93 5.94
CA GLY A 219 4.89 15.89 6.40
C GLY A 219 4.08 15.36 5.23
N VAL A 220 3.01 14.65 5.54
CA VAL A 220 2.12 14.06 4.54
C VAL A 220 0.66 14.24 4.96
N TYR A 221 -0.22 14.19 3.99
CA TYR A 221 -1.66 14.14 4.23
C TYR A 221 -2.33 13.17 3.27
N GLN A 222 -3.51 12.69 3.66
CA GLN A 222 -4.35 11.88 2.81
C GLN A 222 -5.79 12.36 2.92
N ARG A 223 -6.42 12.57 1.77
CA ARG A 223 -7.83 12.97 1.71
C ARG A 223 -8.72 11.74 1.68
N PHE A 224 -9.82 11.84 2.41
CA PHE A 224 -10.92 10.90 2.46
C PHE A 224 -12.20 11.62 2.00
N GLN A 225 -13.30 10.89 1.83
CA GLN A 225 -14.57 11.46 1.38
C GLN A 225 -15.09 12.59 2.27
N GLY A 226 -14.98 12.43 3.59
CA GLY A 226 -15.54 13.34 4.59
C GLY A 226 -14.49 14.08 5.44
N GLY A 227 -13.20 13.85 5.19
CA GLY A 227 -12.15 14.48 5.96
C GLY A 227 -10.74 14.31 5.40
N THR A 228 -9.75 14.78 6.15
CA THR A 228 -8.34 14.70 5.78
C THR A 228 -7.53 14.25 6.99
N ALA A 229 -6.68 13.24 6.79
CA ALA A 229 -5.66 12.84 7.74
C ALA A 229 -4.35 13.57 7.43
N TYR A 230 -3.65 14.01 8.47
CA TYR A 230 -2.39 14.73 8.42
C TYR A 230 -1.38 14.04 9.30
N TRP A 231 -0.12 14.01 8.88
CA TRP A 231 0.99 13.53 9.69
C TRP A 231 2.19 14.46 9.54
N SER A 232 2.85 14.75 10.66
CA SER A 232 4.19 15.33 10.67
C SER A 232 5.05 14.63 11.73
N PRO A 233 6.40 14.71 11.62
CA PRO A 233 7.29 14.11 12.60
C PRO A 233 7.08 14.62 14.03
N THR A 234 6.58 15.85 14.19
CA THR A 234 6.40 16.50 15.50
C THR A 234 5.03 16.28 16.11
N THR A 235 4.00 16.02 15.29
CA THR A 235 2.61 15.93 15.75
C THR A 235 2.05 14.52 15.70
N GLY A 236 2.62 13.63 14.88
CA GLY A 236 2.01 12.33 14.62
C GLY A 236 0.79 12.45 13.70
N ALA A 237 -0.01 11.38 13.64
CA ALA A 237 -1.17 11.32 12.74
C ALA A 237 -2.44 11.79 13.43
N HIS A 238 -3.11 12.77 12.84
CA HIS A 238 -4.38 13.34 13.28
C HIS A 238 -5.29 13.62 12.10
N ALA A 239 -6.60 13.63 12.33
CA ALA A 239 -7.57 13.85 11.26
C ALA A 239 -8.71 14.77 11.68
N LEU A 240 -9.24 15.48 10.69
CA LEU A 240 -10.38 16.37 10.85
C LEU A 240 -11.45 16.04 9.82
N CYS A 241 -12.70 16.21 10.23
CA CYS A 241 -13.89 16.01 9.41
C CYS A 241 -14.81 17.25 9.49
N GLY A 242 -15.70 17.40 8.51
CA GLY A 242 -16.82 18.34 8.57
C GLY A 242 -16.45 19.81 8.85
N ASP A 243 -17.23 20.48 9.70
CA ASP A 243 -17.11 21.92 9.98
C ASP A 243 -15.74 22.32 10.55
N LEU A 244 -15.13 21.47 11.39
CA LEU A 244 -13.81 21.71 11.97
C LEU A 244 -12.73 21.71 10.87
N LEU A 245 -12.81 20.77 9.92
CA LEU A 245 -11.92 20.75 8.76
C LEU A 245 -12.16 21.98 7.86
N ALA A 246 -13.41 22.39 7.67
CA ALA A 246 -13.73 23.58 6.86
C ALA A 246 -13.14 24.85 7.48
N ALA A 247 -13.25 25.02 8.80
CA ALA A 247 -12.63 26.13 9.51
C ALA A 247 -11.10 26.09 9.43
N TYR A 248 -10.48 24.91 9.57
CA TYR A 248 -9.03 24.75 9.36
C TYR A 248 -8.59 25.10 7.93
N GLY A 249 -9.41 24.75 6.93
CA GLY A 249 -9.18 25.11 5.53
C GLY A 249 -9.13 26.63 5.30
N SER A 250 -9.95 27.40 6.04
CA SER A 250 -9.93 28.87 5.94
C SER A 250 -8.64 29.51 6.43
N THR A 251 -7.80 28.79 7.19
CA THR A 251 -6.49 29.27 7.64
C THR A 251 -5.34 28.83 6.75
N GLY A 252 -5.61 28.09 5.67
CA GLY A 252 -4.59 27.51 4.79
C GLY A 252 -4.11 26.11 5.19
N TYR A 253 -4.90 25.36 5.96
CA TYR A 253 -4.57 24.02 6.46
C TYR A 253 -3.20 23.99 7.16
N GLU A 254 -2.39 22.95 6.92
CA GLU A 254 -1.12 22.69 7.61
C GLU A 254 0.00 23.64 7.18
N GLY A 255 -0.12 24.23 5.99
CA GLY A 255 0.74 25.35 5.55
C GLY A 255 0.30 26.71 6.09
N GLY A 256 -0.83 26.74 6.82
CA GLY A 256 -1.43 27.94 7.38
C GLY A 256 -0.90 28.33 8.75
N SER A 257 -1.47 29.39 9.33
CA SER A 257 -1.03 29.91 10.63
C SER A 257 -1.34 29.00 11.83
N LEU A 258 -2.21 28.01 11.68
CA LEU A 258 -2.43 26.99 12.71
C LEU A 258 -1.37 25.88 12.70
N GLY A 259 -0.69 25.63 11.57
CA GLY A 259 0.20 24.47 11.42
C GLY A 259 -0.55 23.15 11.48
N TYR A 260 0.14 22.06 11.83
CA TYR A 260 -0.46 20.73 11.96
C TYR A 260 -1.36 20.60 13.19
N PRO A 261 -2.41 19.76 13.14
CA PRO A 261 -3.15 19.32 14.32
C PRO A 261 -2.24 18.57 15.30
N THR A 262 -2.44 18.78 16.60
CA THR A 262 -1.71 18.13 17.72
C THR A 262 -2.62 17.24 18.58
N SER A 263 -3.89 17.13 18.21
CA SER A 263 -4.89 16.27 18.84
C SER A 263 -5.91 15.81 17.82
N ASP A 264 -6.57 14.69 18.12
CA ASP A 264 -7.85 14.35 17.48
C ASP A 264 -8.96 15.20 18.12
N GLU A 265 -10.13 15.28 17.48
CA GLU A 265 -11.28 16.01 18.01
C GLU A 265 -11.72 15.47 19.38
N TYR A 266 -11.80 16.35 20.38
CA TYR A 266 -12.24 16.00 21.74
C TYR A 266 -13.35 16.92 22.24
N ALA A 267 -14.13 16.43 23.20
CA ALA A 267 -15.25 17.16 23.79
C ALA A 267 -14.76 18.26 24.75
N ILE A 268 -15.40 19.44 24.68
CA ILE A 268 -15.24 20.54 25.64
C ILE A 268 -16.60 20.98 26.17
N ALA A 269 -16.63 21.84 27.19
CA ALA A 269 -17.88 22.40 27.68
C ALA A 269 -18.61 23.17 26.55
N GLY A 270 -19.79 22.69 26.17
CA GLY A 270 -20.62 23.31 25.12
C GLY A 270 -20.20 22.99 23.68
N GLY A 271 -19.24 22.09 23.45
CA GLY A 271 -18.75 21.86 22.10
C GLY A 271 -17.70 20.77 21.92
N ARG A 272 -16.97 20.87 20.81
CA ARG A 272 -15.86 20.02 20.39
C ARG A 272 -14.67 20.90 20.03
N ARG A 273 -13.45 20.37 20.13
CA ARG A 273 -12.22 21.12 19.85
C ARG A 273 -11.14 20.22 19.24
N VAL A 274 -10.34 20.81 18.37
CA VAL A 274 -9.08 20.27 17.87
C VAL A 274 -7.99 21.29 18.14
N ASP A 275 -6.91 20.85 18.78
CA ASP A 275 -5.70 21.63 18.99
C ASP A 275 -4.73 21.49 17.82
N PHE A 276 -3.99 22.57 17.57
CA PHE A 276 -2.97 22.70 16.54
C PHE A 276 -1.72 23.35 17.14
N GLN A 277 -0.62 23.34 16.38
CA GLN A 277 0.63 23.98 16.78
C GLN A 277 0.46 25.48 17.10
N GLY A 278 -0.41 26.19 16.35
CA GLY A 278 -0.62 27.64 16.45
C GLY A 278 -1.96 28.08 17.08
N GLY A 279 -2.65 27.18 17.79
CA GLY A 279 -3.95 27.51 18.40
C GLY A 279 -4.92 26.33 18.38
N TYR A 280 -6.21 26.61 18.29
CA TYR A 280 -7.25 25.58 18.24
C TYR A 280 -8.42 25.98 17.35
N VAL A 281 -9.17 25.00 16.89
CA VAL A 281 -10.49 25.18 16.30
C VAL A 281 -11.50 24.52 17.22
N GLU A 282 -12.54 25.26 17.58
CA GLU A 282 -13.64 24.75 18.39
C GLU A 282 -14.95 24.81 17.61
N TRP A 283 -15.88 23.92 17.89
CA TRP A 283 -17.22 23.90 17.32
C TRP A 283 -18.25 23.85 18.44
N SER A 284 -19.31 24.65 18.31
CA SER A 284 -20.52 24.55 19.12
C SER A 284 -21.75 24.61 18.24
N SER A 285 -22.88 24.06 18.70
CA SER A 285 -24.15 24.17 17.99
C SER A 285 -24.65 25.61 17.85
N ALA A 286 -24.21 26.52 18.75
CA ALA A 286 -24.61 27.92 18.74
C ALA A 286 -23.82 28.75 17.72
N THR A 287 -22.56 28.39 17.47
CA THR A 287 -21.64 29.24 16.71
C THR A 287 -21.00 28.60 15.49
N GLY A 288 -21.18 27.30 15.29
CA GLY A 288 -20.40 26.53 14.34
C GLY A 288 -18.91 26.48 14.72
N ALA A 289 -18.07 26.09 13.76
CA ALA A 289 -16.62 26.03 13.94
C ALA A 289 -15.99 27.43 13.93
N ARG A 290 -15.13 27.71 14.91
CA ARG A 290 -14.37 28.95 15.06
C ARG A 290 -12.90 28.66 15.27
N VAL A 291 -12.07 29.39 14.53
CA VAL A 291 -10.62 29.40 14.69
C VAL A 291 -10.26 30.35 15.82
N ASN A 292 -9.53 29.86 16.81
CA ASN A 292 -8.91 30.64 17.86
C ASN A 292 -7.40 30.47 17.76
N GLN A 293 -6.76 31.41 17.08
CA GLN A 293 -5.31 31.47 17.03
C GLN A 293 -4.82 32.07 18.34
N GLN A 294 -4.09 31.28 19.12
CA GLN A 294 -3.10 31.86 19.99
C GLN A 294 -2.00 32.33 19.05
N ILE A 295 -2.11 33.58 18.59
CA ILE A 295 -0.91 34.31 18.18
C ILE A 295 -0.04 34.22 19.43
N ALA A 296 0.98 33.36 19.42
CA ALA A 296 2.09 33.54 20.33
C ALA A 296 2.45 35.00 20.08
N ALA A 297 2.20 35.88 21.07
CA ALA A 297 2.77 37.21 21.03
C ALA A 297 4.19 37.00 20.56
N ALA A 298 4.54 37.56 19.39
CA ALA A 298 5.83 37.35 18.74
C ALA A 298 6.85 37.26 19.86
N PRO A 299 7.59 36.12 20.00
CA PRO A 299 8.26 35.76 21.24
C PRO A 299 8.82 37.05 21.78
N THR A 300 8.30 37.54 22.91
CA THR A 300 8.76 38.82 23.47
C THR A 300 10.26 38.75 23.32
N PRO A 301 10.89 39.65 22.53
CA PRO A 301 12.32 39.55 22.23
C PRO A 301 12.93 39.21 23.57
N PRO A 302 13.66 38.07 23.67
CA PRO A 302 13.99 37.44 24.95
C PRO A 302 14.28 38.57 25.88
N VAL A 303 13.50 38.72 26.97
CA VAL A 303 13.77 39.78 27.93
C VAL A 303 15.22 39.54 28.26
N THR A 304 16.09 40.38 27.69
CA THR A 304 17.50 40.34 27.96
C THR A 304 17.46 40.72 29.41
N THR A 305 17.62 39.74 30.28
CA THR A 305 17.98 39.99 31.66
C THR A 305 19.05 41.06 31.56
N PRO A 306 18.81 42.29 32.07
CA PRO A 306 19.78 43.36 31.91
C PRO A 306 21.12 42.77 32.36
N PRO A 307 22.17 42.84 31.53
CA PRO A 307 23.43 42.22 31.86
C PRO A 307 23.85 42.71 33.23
N SER A 308 24.21 41.76 34.10
CA SER A 308 24.66 42.03 35.46
C SER A 308 25.61 43.22 35.45
N THR A 309 25.31 44.22 36.27
CA THR A 309 25.98 45.52 36.39
C THR A 309 27.41 45.42 36.96
N GLY A 310 28.28 44.59 36.37
CA GLY A 310 29.60 44.28 36.92
C GLY A 310 30.76 44.29 35.92
N VAL A 311 30.52 44.48 34.62
CA VAL A 311 31.61 44.53 33.63
C VAL A 311 32.13 45.96 33.53
N TYR A 312 33.41 46.18 33.83
CA TYR A 312 34.11 47.46 33.71
C TYR A 312 35.41 47.28 32.95
N TYR A 313 35.62 48.06 31.89
CA TYR A 313 36.89 48.08 31.14
C TYR A 313 37.68 49.34 31.45
N ALA A 314 38.90 49.17 31.96
CA ALA A 314 39.75 50.29 32.34
C ALA A 314 40.18 51.16 31.14
N ASN A 315 40.37 50.57 29.96
CA ASN A 315 40.77 51.24 28.72
C ASN A 315 40.46 50.35 27.49
N CYS A 316 40.75 50.85 26.29
CA CYS A 316 40.49 50.12 25.05
C CYS A 316 41.29 48.83 24.89
N THR A 317 42.50 48.74 25.44
CA THR A 317 43.25 47.47 25.45
C THR A 317 42.51 46.39 26.24
N ALA A 318 41.87 46.74 27.37
CA ALA A 318 41.06 45.81 28.13
C ALA A 318 39.81 45.34 27.36
N VAL A 319 39.20 46.22 26.57
CA VAL A 319 38.08 45.87 25.68
C VAL A 319 38.54 44.88 24.61
N TRP A 320 39.57 45.21 23.86
CA TRP A 320 40.06 44.37 22.76
C TRP A 320 40.63 43.04 23.23
N ASN A 321 41.27 42.98 24.41
CA ASN A 321 41.71 41.71 25.01
C ASN A 321 40.54 40.82 25.46
N ALA A 322 39.42 41.41 25.89
CA ALA A 322 38.28 40.66 26.42
C ALA A 322 37.29 40.22 25.34
N ILE A 323 36.96 41.11 24.39
CA ILE A 323 35.91 40.86 23.37
C ILE A 323 36.43 40.85 21.92
N GLY A 324 37.69 41.24 21.68
CA GLY A 324 38.30 41.16 20.34
C GLY A 324 37.71 42.08 19.27
N ARG A 325 36.93 43.11 19.67
CA ARG A 325 36.28 44.08 18.78
C ARG A 325 35.97 45.40 19.52
N PRO A 326 35.59 46.48 18.80
CA PRO A 326 35.05 47.71 19.43
C PRO A 326 33.80 47.41 20.26
N ILE A 327 33.57 48.20 21.30
CA ILE A 327 32.43 48.05 22.23
C ILE A 327 31.32 49.06 21.89
N ARG A 328 30.06 48.62 21.86
CA ARG A 328 28.95 49.49 21.44
C ARG A 328 28.14 50.03 22.61
N SER A 329 27.53 51.20 22.43
CA SER A 329 26.58 51.78 23.38
C SER A 329 25.45 50.80 23.67
N GLY A 330 25.25 50.49 24.95
CA GLY A 330 24.32 49.46 25.43
C GLY A 330 24.95 48.10 25.74
N GLU A 331 26.23 47.87 25.39
CA GLU A 331 26.95 46.66 25.77
C GLU A 331 27.48 46.73 27.22
N PRO A 332 27.58 45.59 27.94
CA PRO A 332 28.09 45.57 29.31
C PRO A 332 29.52 46.12 29.37
N GLY A 333 29.73 47.16 30.17
CA GLY A 333 31.03 47.82 30.34
C GLY A 333 31.32 48.95 29.36
N TYR A 334 30.39 49.28 28.44
CA TYR A 334 30.47 50.52 27.66
C TYR A 334 30.37 51.74 28.58
N ARG A 335 31.18 52.76 28.29
CA ARG A 335 31.14 54.06 28.97
C ARG A 335 31.68 55.16 28.04
N PRO A 336 31.23 56.43 28.19
CA PRO A 336 31.69 57.53 27.35
C PRO A 336 33.21 57.71 27.31
N GLY A 337 33.92 57.37 28.39
CA GLY A 337 35.39 57.43 28.40
C GLY A 337 36.11 56.43 27.48
N LEU A 338 35.39 55.49 26.84
CA LEU A 338 35.91 54.57 25.82
C LEU A 338 35.54 55.00 24.40
N ASP A 339 34.65 55.99 24.26
CA ASP A 339 34.09 56.47 23.00
C ASP A 339 34.45 57.96 22.87
N SER A 340 35.59 58.22 22.23
CA SER A 340 36.19 59.55 22.22
C SER A 340 35.38 60.55 21.40
N ASP A 341 34.71 60.08 20.36
CA ASP A 341 33.94 60.86 19.38
C ASP A 341 32.43 60.79 19.60
N HIS A 342 31.98 60.00 20.58
CA HIS A 342 30.61 59.95 21.10
C HIS A 342 29.58 59.53 20.06
N ASP A 343 29.95 58.67 19.12
CA ASP A 343 29.09 58.20 18.04
C ASP A 343 28.32 56.92 18.43
N GLY A 344 28.61 56.35 19.60
CA GLY A 344 28.01 55.13 20.11
C GLY A 344 28.88 53.88 19.90
N VAL A 345 30.10 54.02 19.38
CA VAL A 345 31.07 52.94 19.20
C VAL A 345 32.39 53.31 19.90
N GLY A 346 32.63 52.69 21.05
CA GLY A 346 33.86 52.86 21.80
C GLY A 346 35.00 51.97 21.30
N CYS A 347 36.23 52.49 21.39
CA CYS A 347 37.46 51.77 21.09
C CYS A 347 37.54 51.24 19.65
N GLU A 348 37.20 52.08 18.67
CA GLU A 348 37.15 51.72 17.26
C GLU A 348 38.49 51.21 16.70
N ASN A 349 39.60 51.73 17.24
CA ASN A 349 40.95 51.32 16.86
C ASN A 349 41.48 50.28 17.85
N ASP A 350 42.05 49.17 17.34
CA ASP A 350 42.71 48.13 18.16
C ASP A 350 44.05 48.67 18.68
N PRO A 351 44.24 48.81 20.00
CA PRO A 351 45.46 49.33 20.60
C PRO A 351 46.48 48.24 20.96
N ARG A 352 46.29 46.99 20.52
CA ARG A 352 47.21 45.86 20.74
C ARG A 352 48.27 45.76 19.65
#